data_AF-A0A7S4MYA3-F1
#
_entry.id   AF-A0A7S4MYA3-F1
#
_cell.length_a   1.000
_cell.length_b   1.000
_cell.length_c   1.000
_cell.angle_alpha   90.00
_cell.angle_beta   90.00
_cell.angle_gamma   90.00
#
_symmetry.space_group_name_H-M   'P 1'
#
loop_
_entity.id
_entity.type
_entity.pdbx_description
1 polymer ?
#
loop_
_entity_poly.entity_id
_entity_poly.type
_entity_poly.pdbx_seq_one_letter_code
_entity_poly.pdbx_strand_id
1 'polypeptide(L)'
;MQNLCLELATVGDLKLCERPQSYLLQPKEEKHIKANIKVSSTETGIVFGSIVYDSSTSTTSPAPNSDRNCVVLNDIHIDIMDYIAPASCSDLTFRAMWAEFEWENKVAVNTDITDVSEFLQHVVKSTNMKCLTPESALEGQSGFLAANLYAKSIFGEDALVNVSVESRADGKIAGYIRIRSKTQGIALSLGDKITLKQKKPEVPTAN
;
A
#
# COMPACT_ATOMS: atom_id res chain seq x y z
N MET A 1 -23.15 11.48 25.15
CA MET A 1 -23.71 10.64 24.07
C MET A 1 -24.10 9.30 24.68
N GLN A 2 -25.28 8.76 24.35
CA GLN A 2 -25.73 7.45 24.84
C GLN A 2 -25.61 6.40 23.73
N ASN A 3 -25.46 5.13 24.12
CA ASN A 3 -25.38 3.99 23.18
C ASN A 3 -24.36 4.17 22.04
N LEU A 4 -23.25 4.86 22.31
CA LEU A 4 -22.20 5.12 21.32
C LEU A 4 -21.55 3.81 20.90
N CYS A 5 -21.52 3.54 19.61
CA CYS A 5 -20.98 2.33 19.02
C CYS A 5 -20.04 2.69 17.87
N LEU A 6 -18.86 2.08 17.86
CA LEU A 6 -17.96 2.10 16.70
C LEU A 6 -18.30 0.88 15.84
N GLU A 7 -18.89 1.13 14.68
CA GLU A 7 -19.16 0.10 13.66
C GLU A 7 -18.05 0.14 12.63
N LEU A 8 -17.34 -0.98 12.49
CA LEU A 8 -16.28 -1.16 11.50
C LEU A 8 -16.74 -2.14 10.43
N ALA A 9 -16.41 -1.86 9.18
CA ALA A 9 -16.58 -2.77 8.06
C ALA A 9 -15.25 -2.86 7.29
N THR A 10 -15.00 -3.99 6.63
CA THR A 10 -13.76 -4.24 5.90
C THR A 10 -14.05 -4.70 4.48
N VAL A 11 -13.20 -4.29 3.54
CA VAL A 11 -13.17 -4.77 2.15
C VAL A 11 -11.79 -5.38 1.87
N GLY A 12 -11.77 -6.43 1.05
CA GLY A 12 -10.59 -7.26 0.79
C GLY A 12 -10.56 -8.49 1.72
N ASP A 13 -9.43 -9.19 1.76
CA ASP A 13 -9.21 -10.37 2.61
C ASP A 13 -8.87 -10.00 4.06
N LEU A 14 -9.74 -9.16 4.63
CA LEU A 14 -9.69 -8.65 5.99
C LEU A 14 -10.91 -9.13 6.77
N LYS A 15 -10.68 -9.73 7.93
CA LYS A 15 -11.75 -10.20 8.82
C LYS A 15 -11.74 -9.46 10.14
N LEU A 16 -12.79 -8.67 10.39
CA LEU A 16 -13.04 -8.09 11.70
C LEU A 16 -13.33 -9.22 12.71
N CYS A 17 -12.53 -9.29 13.79
CA CYS A 17 -12.67 -10.33 14.80
C CYS A 17 -13.63 -9.95 15.93
N GLU A 18 -14.12 -8.72 15.93
CA GLU A 18 -14.87 -8.13 17.03
C GLU A 18 -16.31 -7.81 16.66
N ARG A 19 -17.16 -7.80 17.69
CA ARG A 19 -18.54 -7.35 17.56
C ARG A 19 -18.64 -5.91 18.07
N PRO A 20 -19.46 -5.06 17.43
CA PRO A 20 -19.70 -3.71 17.91
C PRO A 20 -20.20 -3.71 19.36
N GLN A 21 -19.64 -2.82 20.18
CA GLN A 21 -20.02 -2.64 21.58
C GLN A 21 -20.59 -1.24 21.80
N SER A 22 -21.60 -1.13 22.66
CA SER A 22 -22.20 0.15 23.03
C SER A 22 -21.55 0.72 24.28
N TYR A 23 -21.29 2.01 24.25
CA TYR A 23 -20.63 2.75 25.31
C TYR A 23 -21.41 4.01 25.68
N LEU A 24 -21.32 4.39 26.95
CA LEU A 24 -21.76 5.71 27.42
C LEU A 24 -20.54 6.63 27.44
N LEU A 25 -20.70 7.84 26.92
CA LEU A 25 -19.66 8.88 26.94
C LEU A 25 -20.23 10.14 27.60
N GLN A 26 -19.71 10.48 28.77
CA GLN A 26 -20.05 11.70 29.51
C GLN A 26 -19.41 12.94 28.85
N PRO A 27 -19.90 14.15 29.14
CA PRO A 27 -19.26 15.37 28.66
C PRO A 27 -17.77 15.42 29.05
N LYS A 28 -16.90 15.63 28.05
CA LYS A 28 -15.43 15.66 28.18
C LYS A 28 -14.77 14.32 28.57
N GLU A 29 -15.51 13.22 28.55
CA GLU A 29 -14.94 11.88 28.73
C GLU A 29 -14.33 11.38 27.41
N GLU A 30 -13.21 10.67 27.50
CA GLU A 30 -12.55 9.99 26.39
C GLU A 30 -12.59 8.47 26.62
N LYS A 31 -12.68 7.70 25.52
CA LYS A 31 -12.65 6.25 25.56
C LYS A 31 -11.82 5.67 24.42
N HIS A 32 -10.90 4.78 24.75
CA HIS A 32 -10.10 4.04 23.78
C HIS A 32 -10.76 2.71 23.45
N ILE A 33 -11.03 2.48 22.16
CA ILE A 33 -11.60 1.24 21.63
C ILE A 33 -10.52 0.57 20.79
N LYS A 34 -10.26 -0.70 21.04
CA LYS A 34 -9.30 -1.51 20.27
C LYS A 34 -10.08 -2.55 19.47
N ALA A 35 -9.88 -2.57 18.16
CA ALA A 35 -10.46 -3.58 17.28
C ALA A 35 -9.37 -4.45 16.65
N ASN A 36 -9.52 -5.78 16.73
CA ASN A 36 -8.62 -6.72 16.08
C ASN A 36 -9.13 -7.12 14.69
N ILE A 37 -8.30 -6.91 13.67
CA ILE A 37 -8.55 -7.32 12.28
C ILE A 37 -7.54 -8.40 11.91
N LYS A 38 -8.03 -9.52 11.41
CA LYS A 38 -7.19 -10.59 10.87
C LYS A 38 -6.95 -10.32 9.40
N VAL A 39 -5.68 -10.31 9.01
CA VAL A 39 -5.22 -10.16 7.63
C VAL A 39 -4.84 -11.55 7.14
N SER A 40 -5.45 -11.99 6.04
CA SER A 40 -5.24 -13.34 5.48
C SER A 40 -4.45 -13.33 4.17
N SER A 41 -4.31 -12.16 3.53
CA SER A 41 -3.61 -11.98 2.26
C SER A 41 -2.93 -10.61 2.20
N THR A 42 -2.08 -10.44 1.20
CA THR A 42 -1.40 -9.21 0.79
C THR A 42 -2.23 -8.29 -0.11
N GLU A 43 -3.53 -8.55 -0.25
CA GLU A 43 -4.40 -7.68 -1.02
C GLU A 43 -4.60 -6.33 -0.30
N THR A 44 -4.68 -5.25 -1.07
CA THR A 44 -5.03 -3.93 -0.53
C THR A 44 -6.40 -4.04 0.14
N GLY A 45 -6.44 -3.72 1.43
CA GLY A 45 -7.66 -3.76 2.22
C GLY A 45 -8.07 -2.36 2.66
N ILE A 46 -9.37 -2.15 2.82
CA ILE A 46 -9.92 -0.87 3.31
C ILE A 46 -10.77 -1.17 4.55
N VAL A 47 -10.57 -0.37 5.60
CA VAL A 47 -11.41 -0.39 6.80
C VAL A 47 -12.25 0.89 6.82
N PHE A 48 -13.56 0.69 6.81
CA PHE A 48 -14.56 1.74 6.96
C PHE A 48 -14.96 1.80 8.42
N GLY A 49 -15.19 3.01 8.93
CA GLY A 49 -15.65 3.22 10.29
C GLY A 49 -16.81 4.19 10.35
N SER A 50 -17.75 3.93 11.25
CA SER A 50 -18.79 4.88 11.61
C SER A 50 -19.04 4.86 13.10
N ILE A 51 -19.30 6.04 13.67
CA ILE A 51 -19.73 6.18 15.06
C ILE A 51 -21.23 6.40 15.06
N VAL A 52 -21.96 5.49 15.68
CA VAL A 52 -23.41 5.55 15.80
C VAL A 52 -23.78 5.79 17.27
N TYR A 53 -24.63 6.76 17.56
CA TYR A 53 -25.01 7.08 18.94
C TYR A 53 -26.38 7.73 19.03
N ASP A 54 -26.97 7.68 20.23
CA ASP A 54 -28.23 8.34 20.53
C ASP A 54 -27.95 9.70 21.18
N SER A 55 -28.63 10.75 20.69
CA SER A 55 -28.61 12.06 21.32
C SER A 55 -29.72 12.18 22.35
N SER A 56 -29.41 12.66 23.55
CA SER A 56 -30.38 12.85 24.63
C SER A 56 -31.17 14.17 24.52
N THR A 57 -31.16 14.83 23.36
CA THR A 57 -31.62 16.23 23.22
C THR A 57 -33.01 16.44 22.60
N SER A 58 -33.71 15.43 22.08
CA SER A 58 -35.09 15.64 21.60
C SER A 58 -36.12 15.61 22.73
N THR A 59 -36.30 16.76 23.34
CA THR A 59 -37.49 17.05 24.15
C THR A 59 -38.72 17.40 23.29
N THR A 60 -38.62 17.35 21.95
CA THR A 60 -39.62 17.91 21.02
C THR A 60 -40.28 16.91 20.06
N SER A 61 -39.96 15.62 20.10
CA SER A 61 -40.50 14.62 19.15
C SER A 61 -40.99 13.37 19.88
N PRO A 62 -42.30 13.07 19.93
CA PRO A 62 -42.85 11.91 20.64
C PRO A 62 -42.68 10.58 19.86
N ALA A 63 -41.78 10.52 18.88
CA ALA A 63 -41.54 9.31 18.10
C ALA A 63 -40.45 8.46 18.79
N PRO A 64 -40.74 7.22 19.23
CA PRO A 64 -39.86 6.42 20.10
C PRO A 64 -38.58 5.89 19.43
N ASN A 65 -38.12 6.46 18.30
CA ASN A 65 -37.01 5.91 17.50
C ASN A 65 -36.23 6.91 16.62
N SER A 66 -36.37 8.25 16.81
CA SER A 66 -35.94 9.21 15.77
C SER A 66 -34.52 9.80 15.88
N ASP A 67 -33.75 9.55 16.94
CA ASP A 67 -32.56 10.37 17.24
C ASP A 67 -31.24 9.59 17.22
N ARG A 68 -31.16 8.62 16.32
CA ARG A 68 -29.93 7.87 16.07
C ARG A 68 -29.05 8.68 15.12
N ASN A 69 -27.93 9.16 15.62
CA ASN A 69 -26.94 9.94 14.88
C ASN A 69 -25.84 9.00 14.36
N CYS A 70 -25.31 9.32 13.17
CA CYS A 70 -24.22 8.57 12.56
C CYS A 70 -23.15 9.54 12.05
N VAL A 71 -21.90 9.30 12.43
CA VAL A 71 -20.73 10.04 11.94
C VAL A 71 -19.86 9.06 11.18
N VAL A 72 -19.74 9.27 9.87
CA VAL A 72 -18.84 8.49 9.01
C VAL A 72 -17.40 8.96 9.25
N LEU A 73 -16.51 8.01 9.49
CA LEU A 73 -15.08 8.27 9.69
C LEU A 73 -14.34 8.15 8.36
N ASN A 74 -13.12 8.69 8.31
CA ASN A 74 -12.24 8.51 7.17
C ASN A 74 -11.80 7.05 7.03
N ASP A 75 -11.66 6.61 5.79
CA ASP A 75 -11.24 5.27 5.45
C ASP A 75 -9.76 5.03 5.79
N ILE A 76 -9.49 3.87 6.40
CA ILE A 76 -8.13 3.43 6.69
C ILE A 76 -7.72 2.46 5.60
N HIS A 77 -6.72 2.84 4.82
CA HIS A 77 -6.14 2.01 3.77
C HIS A 77 -5.00 1.17 4.35
N ILE A 78 -5.10 -0.15 4.22
CA ILE A 78 -4.03 -1.07 4.61
C ILE A 78 -3.04 -1.15 3.44
N ASP A 79 -1.81 -0.70 3.68
CA ASP A 79 -0.76 -0.67 2.67
C ASP A 79 -0.01 -1.99 2.63
N ILE A 80 0.02 -2.62 1.45
CA ILE A 80 0.79 -3.84 1.21
C ILE A 80 2.28 -3.67 1.53
N MET A 81 2.82 -2.46 1.37
CA MET A 81 4.26 -2.24 1.58
C MET A 81 4.72 -2.54 3.01
N ASP A 82 3.82 -2.40 3.99
CA ASP A 82 4.11 -2.72 5.40
C ASP A 82 4.35 -4.23 5.61
N TYR A 83 3.90 -5.05 4.66
CA TYR A 83 3.96 -6.50 4.70
C TYR A 83 4.97 -7.09 3.71
N ILE A 84 5.69 -6.26 2.95
CA ILE A 84 6.71 -6.67 1.99
C ILE A 84 8.10 -6.45 2.59
N ALA A 85 8.89 -7.52 2.63
CA ALA A 85 10.26 -7.52 3.14
C ALA A 85 11.27 -7.88 2.02
N PRO A 86 12.45 -7.21 1.97
CA PRO A 86 13.50 -7.55 1.02
C PRO A 86 13.90 -9.02 1.12
N ALA A 87 14.07 -9.69 -0.02
CA ALA A 87 14.46 -11.10 -0.09
C ALA A 87 15.55 -11.31 -1.15
N SER A 88 16.27 -12.43 -1.11
CA SER A 88 17.24 -12.81 -2.15
C SER A 88 16.98 -14.20 -2.68
N CYS A 89 17.22 -14.38 -3.97
CA CYS A 89 17.21 -15.68 -4.65
C CYS A 89 18.31 -15.69 -5.73
N SER A 90 18.61 -16.87 -6.27
CA SER A 90 19.57 -17.00 -7.38
C SER A 90 18.98 -16.47 -8.69
N ASP A 91 19.82 -16.08 -9.65
CA ASP A 91 19.37 -15.68 -10.99
C ASP A 91 18.52 -16.76 -11.68
N LEU A 92 18.88 -18.03 -11.49
CA LEU A 92 18.12 -19.15 -12.04
C LEU A 92 16.71 -19.22 -11.43
N THR A 93 16.61 -19.08 -10.11
CA THR A 93 15.33 -19.06 -9.40
C THR A 93 14.49 -17.86 -9.82
N PHE A 94 15.08 -16.67 -9.92
CA PHE A 94 14.38 -15.46 -10.38
C PHE A 94 13.78 -15.69 -11.77
N ARG A 95 14.57 -16.19 -12.73
CA ARG A 95 14.11 -16.45 -14.10
C ARG A 95 13.01 -17.51 -14.17
N ALA A 96 13.13 -18.57 -13.37
CA ALA A 96 12.11 -19.60 -13.28
C ALA A 96 10.78 -19.03 -12.76
N MET A 97 10.81 -18.32 -11.63
CA MET A 97 9.63 -17.67 -11.08
C MET A 97 9.07 -16.61 -12.04
N TRP A 98 9.93 -15.81 -12.68
CA TRP A 98 9.51 -14.79 -13.65
C TRP A 98 8.74 -15.39 -14.83
N ALA A 99 9.15 -16.57 -15.30
CA ALA A 99 8.46 -17.31 -16.35
C ALA A 99 7.17 -17.99 -15.87
N GLU A 100 7.13 -18.46 -14.61
CA GLU A 100 5.98 -19.13 -14.01
C GLU A 100 4.84 -18.18 -13.64
N PHE A 101 5.15 -16.96 -13.18
CA PHE A 101 4.14 -16.07 -12.61
C PHE A 101 3.18 -15.54 -13.69
N GLU A 102 1.88 -15.74 -13.44
CA GLU A 102 0.81 -15.42 -14.37
C GLU A 102 0.44 -13.94 -14.37
N TRP A 103 0.49 -13.29 -13.21
CA TRP A 103 0.09 -11.90 -13.07
C TRP A 103 1.26 -10.96 -13.34
N GLU A 104 1.10 -10.12 -14.36
CA GLU A 104 2.02 -9.02 -14.66
C GLU A 104 1.28 -7.68 -14.58
N ASN A 105 1.89 -6.72 -13.89
CA ASN A 105 1.54 -5.31 -14.00
C ASN A 105 2.70 -4.54 -14.62
N LYS A 106 2.41 -3.72 -15.63
CA LYS A 106 3.41 -2.95 -16.38
C LYS A 106 3.16 -1.46 -16.18
N VAL A 107 4.06 -0.83 -15.44
CA VAL A 107 4.00 0.59 -15.12
C VAL A 107 4.96 1.36 -16.03
N ALA A 108 4.44 2.37 -16.73
CA ALA A 108 5.29 3.29 -17.52
C ALA A 108 6.00 4.27 -16.59
N VAL A 109 7.27 4.57 -16.90
CA VAL A 109 8.05 5.54 -16.13
C VAL A 109 7.64 6.97 -16.51
N ASN A 110 7.27 7.73 -15.49
CA ASN A 110 6.91 9.14 -15.51
C ASN A 110 7.47 9.79 -14.24
N THR A 111 8.68 10.31 -14.34
CA THR A 111 9.44 10.88 -13.22
C THR A 111 10.16 12.15 -13.63
N ASP A 112 10.43 13.00 -12.64
CA ASP A 112 11.29 14.17 -12.78
C ASP A 112 12.76 13.84 -12.44
N ILE A 113 13.05 12.57 -12.09
CA ILE A 113 14.41 12.06 -11.90
C ILE A 113 15.09 11.89 -13.27
N THR A 114 16.31 12.38 -13.41
CA THR A 114 17.05 12.41 -14.68
C THR A 114 18.15 11.34 -14.77
N ASP A 115 18.66 10.88 -13.62
CA ASP A 115 19.69 9.85 -13.52
C ASP A 115 19.08 8.45 -13.32
N VAL A 116 19.46 7.49 -14.17
CA VAL A 116 18.90 6.12 -14.16
C VAL A 116 19.24 5.35 -12.88
N SER A 117 20.41 5.61 -12.29
CA SER A 117 20.85 4.96 -11.05
C SER A 117 20.14 5.56 -9.84
N GLU A 118 19.98 6.89 -9.78
CA GLU A 118 19.15 7.58 -8.80
C GLU A 118 17.71 7.06 -8.85
N PHE A 119 17.16 6.89 -10.06
CA PHE A 119 15.81 6.35 -10.23
C PHE A 119 15.69 4.91 -9.72
N LEU A 120 16.65 4.04 -10.03
CA LEU A 120 16.66 2.67 -9.49
C LEU A 120 16.69 2.66 -7.96
N GLN A 121 17.57 3.44 -7.34
CA GLN A 121 17.68 3.53 -5.88
C GLN A 121 16.39 4.07 -5.25
N HIS A 122 15.77 5.06 -5.90
CA HIS A 122 14.47 5.58 -5.49
C HIS A 122 13.38 4.51 -5.53
N VAL A 123 13.31 3.71 -6.61
CA VAL A 123 12.38 2.58 -6.71
C VAL A 123 12.65 1.57 -5.59
N VAL A 124 13.89 1.11 -5.42
CA VAL A 124 14.32 0.18 -4.37
C VAL A 124 13.88 0.64 -2.97
N LYS A 125 14.12 1.92 -2.66
CA LYS A 125 13.73 2.51 -1.38
C LYS A 125 12.22 2.62 -1.22
N SER A 126 11.52 3.02 -2.29
CA SER A 126 10.06 3.20 -2.28
C SER A 126 9.29 1.88 -2.14
N THR A 127 9.86 0.78 -2.65
CA THR A 127 9.26 -0.56 -2.66
C THR A 127 9.84 -1.49 -1.58
N ASN A 128 10.84 -1.07 -0.80
CA ASN A 128 11.47 -1.92 0.20
C ASN A 128 11.89 -3.31 -0.37
N MET A 129 12.37 -3.34 -1.61
CA MET A 129 12.78 -4.59 -2.28
C MET A 129 14.31 -4.67 -2.35
N LYS A 130 14.85 -5.88 -2.45
CA LYS A 130 16.29 -6.06 -2.64
C LYS A 130 16.62 -6.05 -4.13
N CYS A 131 17.60 -5.24 -4.53
CA CYS A 131 18.18 -5.34 -5.87
C CYS A 131 19.05 -6.61 -5.96
N LEU A 132 18.74 -7.47 -6.92
CA LEU A 132 19.49 -8.70 -7.20
C LEU A 132 20.57 -8.50 -8.26
N THR A 133 20.42 -7.47 -9.12
CA THR A 133 21.44 -7.15 -10.11
C THR A 133 22.70 -6.62 -9.41
N PRO A 134 23.89 -7.19 -9.67
CA PRO A 134 25.15 -6.75 -9.06
C PRO A 134 25.50 -5.32 -9.46
N GLU A 135 26.16 -4.58 -8.56
CA GLU A 135 26.62 -3.21 -8.82
C GLU A 135 27.53 -3.12 -10.05
N SER A 136 28.41 -4.10 -10.25
CA SER A 136 29.28 -4.15 -11.45
C SER A 136 28.53 -4.24 -12.78
N ALA A 137 27.27 -4.70 -12.78
CA ALA A 137 26.41 -4.73 -13.96
C ALA A 137 25.55 -3.46 -14.11
N LEU A 138 25.49 -2.63 -13.06
CA LEU A 138 24.84 -1.33 -13.03
C LEU A 138 25.84 -0.17 -13.23
N GLU A 139 27.12 -0.43 -13.00
CA GLU A 139 28.22 0.50 -13.21
C GLU A 139 28.50 0.74 -14.70
N GLY A 140 28.53 2.01 -15.09
CA GLY A 140 28.87 2.42 -16.46
C GLY A 140 28.23 3.75 -16.84
N GLN A 141 28.73 4.36 -17.92
CA GLN A 141 28.08 5.52 -18.57
C GLN A 141 27.06 5.09 -19.61
N SER A 142 26.30 4.01 -19.35
CA SER A 142 25.19 3.64 -20.23
C SER A 142 23.98 4.49 -19.86
N GLY A 143 23.43 5.21 -20.85
CA GLY A 143 22.11 5.84 -20.73
C GLY A 143 20.96 4.82 -20.68
N PHE A 144 21.22 3.58 -20.27
CA PHE A 144 20.27 2.48 -20.15
C PHE A 144 20.63 1.65 -18.91
N LEU A 145 19.61 1.18 -18.20
CA LEU A 145 19.72 0.34 -17.02
C LEU A 145 18.60 -0.70 -17.00
N ALA A 146 18.96 -1.94 -16.68
CA ALA A 146 18.03 -3.03 -16.42
C ALA A 146 18.38 -3.70 -15.09
N ALA A 147 17.45 -3.72 -14.14
CA ALA A 147 17.65 -4.28 -12.81
C ALA A 147 16.50 -5.19 -12.38
N ASN A 148 16.84 -6.29 -11.70
CA ASN A 148 15.88 -7.20 -11.09
C ASN A 148 15.83 -6.93 -9.59
N LEU A 149 14.62 -6.76 -9.05
CA LEU A 149 14.35 -6.60 -7.63
C LEU A 149 13.48 -7.76 -7.14
N TYR A 150 13.68 -8.15 -5.88
CA TYR A 150 12.94 -9.24 -5.26
C TYR A 150 12.60 -8.94 -3.80
N ALA A 151 11.39 -9.35 -3.43
CA ALA A 151 10.91 -9.29 -2.06
C ALA A 151 9.92 -10.43 -1.82
N LYS A 152 9.63 -10.68 -0.54
CA LYS A 152 8.60 -11.59 -0.11
C LYS A 152 7.61 -10.88 0.81
N SER A 153 6.36 -11.30 0.76
CA SER A 153 5.40 -10.90 1.79
C SER A 153 5.65 -11.62 3.10
N ILE A 154 5.12 -11.09 4.20
CA ILE A 154 5.10 -11.79 5.50
C ILE A 154 4.35 -13.13 5.44
N PHE A 155 3.49 -13.32 4.42
CA PHE A 155 2.78 -14.56 4.15
C PHE A 155 3.59 -15.51 3.24
N GLY A 156 4.81 -15.13 2.86
CA GLY A 156 5.74 -15.94 2.08
C GLY A 156 5.56 -15.84 0.57
N GLU A 157 4.66 -14.99 0.07
CA GLU A 157 4.41 -14.80 -1.35
C GLU A 157 5.54 -14.03 -2.02
N ASP A 158 5.87 -14.40 -3.25
CA ASP A 158 6.97 -13.84 -4.01
C ASP A 158 6.53 -12.62 -4.84
N ALA A 159 7.31 -11.54 -4.77
CA ALA A 159 7.14 -10.34 -5.58
C ALA A 159 8.41 -10.06 -6.37
N LEU A 160 8.31 -10.08 -7.70
CA LEU A 160 9.42 -9.82 -8.62
C LEU A 160 9.18 -8.50 -9.32
N VAL A 161 10.24 -7.70 -9.46
CA VAL A 161 10.19 -6.47 -10.24
C VAL A 161 11.37 -6.43 -11.19
N ASN A 162 11.12 -6.04 -12.43
CA ASN A 162 12.16 -5.68 -13.39
C ASN A 162 12.01 -4.19 -13.72
N VAL A 163 13.07 -3.43 -13.48
CA VAL A 163 13.18 -2.01 -13.83
C VAL A 163 14.00 -1.93 -15.10
N SER A 164 13.44 -1.42 -16.19
CA SER A 164 14.14 -1.21 -17.46
C SER A 164 13.95 0.23 -17.90
N VAL A 165 15.00 1.04 -17.84
CA VAL A 165 14.95 2.48 -18.08
C VAL A 165 16.11 2.98 -18.92
N GLU A 166 15.88 4.08 -19.63
CA GLU A 166 16.88 4.77 -20.44
C GLU A 166 16.79 6.29 -20.28
N SER A 167 17.94 6.95 -20.30
CA SER A 167 18.08 8.40 -20.42
C SER A 167 17.84 8.80 -21.88
N ARG A 168 16.97 9.78 -22.07
CA ARG A 168 16.68 10.38 -23.37
C ARG A 168 17.50 11.64 -23.60
N ALA A 169 17.59 12.06 -24.86
CA ALA A 169 18.31 13.27 -25.26
C ALA A 169 17.69 14.57 -24.70
N ASP A 170 16.42 14.54 -24.27
CA ASP A 170 15.73 15.65 -23.61
C ASP A 170 16.06 15.76 -22.10
N GLY A 171 16.96 14.91 -21.60
CA GLY A 171 17.36 14.86 -20.19
C GLY A 171 16.39 14.11 -19.29
N LYS A 172 15.29 13.55 -19.82
CA LYS A 172 14.32 12.75 -19.06
C LYS A 172 14.66 11.26 -19.12
N ILE A 173 14.11 10.51 -18.16
CA ILE A 173 14.15 9.05 -18.19
C ILE A 173 12.85 8.52 -18.79
N ALA A 174 12.96 7.44 -19.57
CA ALA A 174 11.82 6.65 -20.00
C ALA A 174 12.06 5.17 -19.83
N GLY A 175 10.99 4.39 -19.83
CA GLY A 175 11.07 2.95 -19.67
C GLY A 175 9.85 2.38 -19.00
N TYR A 176 10.00 1.16 -18.49
CA TYR A 176 8.93 0.44 -17.83
C TYR A 176 9.44 -0.27 -16.58
N ILE A 177 8.59 -0.32 -15.58
CA ILE A 177 8.74 -1.20 -14.42
C ILE A 177 7.70 -2.31 -14.59
N ARG A 178 8.17 -3.55 -14.66
CA ARG A 178 7.30 -4.74 -14.74
C ARG A 178 7.30 -5.42 -13.39
N ILE A 179 6.12 -5.66 -12.86
CA ILE A 179 5.91 -6.33 -11.59
C ILE A 179 5.25 -7.66 -11.90
N ARG A 180 5.77 -8.76 -11.34
CA ARG A 180 5.17 -10.09 -11.44
C ARG A 180 5.01 -10.73 -10.06
N SER A 181 3.89 -11.42 -9.86
CA SER A 181 3.63 -12.21 -8.66
C SER A 181 2.69 -13.38 -8.96
N LYS A 182 2.59 -14.33 -8.03
CA LYS A 182 1.59 -15.42 -8.08
C LYS A 182 0.17 -14.90 -7.86
N THR A 183 0.01 -13.83 -7.08
CA THR A 183 -1.30 -13.25 -6.76
C THR A 183 -1.47 -11.89 -7.44
N GLN A 184 -2.67 -11.65 -7.96
CA GLN A 184 -3.02 -10.39 -8.62
C GLN A 184 -2.86 -9.20 -7.66
N GLY A 185 -3.27 -9.38 -6.40
CA GLY A 185 -3.24 -8.34 -5.37
C GLY A 185 -1.86 -7.71 -5.20
N ILE A 186 -0.80 -8.52 -5.09
CA ILE A 186 0.59 -8.04 -4.98
C ILE A 186 1.00 -7.27 -6.23
N ALA A 187 0.77 -7.83 -7.43
CA ALA A 187 1.21 -7.23 -8.69
C ALA A 187 0.55 -5.86 -8.94
N LEU A 188 -0.75 -5.75 -8.67
CA LEU A 188 -1.49 -4.50 -8.80
C LEU A 188 -1.07 -3.49 -7.74
N SER A 189 -1.09 -3.87 -6.47
CA SER A 189 -0.83 -2.95 -5.35
C SER A 189 0.60 -2.37 -5.37
N LEU A 190 1.61 -3.18 -5.72
CA LEU A 190 2.98 -2.68 -5.94
C LEU A 190 3.04 -1.70 -7.12
N GLY A 191 2.34 -1.98 -8.21
CA GLY A 191 2.32 -1.09 -9.38
C GLY A 191 1.64 0.25 -9.09
N ASP A 192 0.54 0.24 -8.34
CA ASP A 192 -0.12 1.47 -7.88
C ASP A 192 0.80 2.28 -6.97
N LYS A 193 1.50 1.61 -6.04
CA LYS A 193 2.46 2.26 -5.16
C LYS A 193 3.61 2.90 -5.92
N ILE A 194 4.19 2.17 -6.88
CA ILE A 194 5.24 2.68 -7.76
C ILE A 194 4.71 3.90 -8.51
N THR A 195 3.52 3.80 -9.10
CA THR A 195 2.86 4.91 -9.82
C THR A 195 2.71 6.17 -8.95
N LEU A 196 2.30 6.00 -7.69
CA LEU A 196 2.17 7.13 -6.75
C LEU A 196 3.52 7.73 -6.37
N LYS A 197 4.57 6.91 -6.27
CA LYS A 197 5.90 7.31 -5.78
C LYS A 197 6.94 7.53 -6.88
N GLN A 198 6.57 7.67 -8.16
CA GLN A 198 7.57 7.79 -9.23
C GLN A 198 8.38 9.09 -9.17
N LYS A 199 7.85 10.15 -8.56
CA LYS A 199 8.48 11.47 -8.50
C LYS A 199 9.37 11.61 -7.26
N LYS A 200 10.29 12.59 -7.30
CA LYS A 200 11.10 12.93 -6.12
C LYS A 200 10.17 13.32 -4.97
N PRO A 201 10.46 12.90 -3.72
CA PRO A 201 9.72 13.39 -2.56
C PRO A 201 9.84 14.92 -2.52
N GLU A 202 8.72 15.64 -2.41
CA GLU A 202 8.77 17.07 -2.11
C GLU A 202 9.47 17.23 -0.75
N VAL A 203 10.60 17.92 -0.73
CA VAL A 203 11.22 18.33 0.54
C VAL A 203 10.27 19.36 1.13
N PRO A 204 9.64 19.12 2.31
CA PRO A 204 8.78 20.12 2.90
C PRO A 204 9.62 21.36 3.18
N THR A 205 9.29 22.45 2.49
CA THR A 205 9.85 23.77 2.75
C THR A 205 9.60 24.07 4.22
N ALA A 206 10.68 24.15 5.00
CA ALA A 206 10.59 24.61 6.38
C ALA A 206 10.03 26.04 6.35
N ASN A 207 8.82 26.22 6.86
CA ASN A 207 8.26 27.52 7.22
C ASN A 207 8.71 27.90 8.63
#